data_AF-A0A432PPD7-F1
#
_entry.id   AF-A0A432PPD7-F1
#
_cell.length_a   1.000
_cell.length_b   1.000
_cell.length_c   1.000
_cell.angle_alpha   90.00
_cell.angle_beta   90.00
_cell.angle_gamma   90.00
#
_symmetry.space_group_name_H-M   'P 1'
#
loop_
_entity.id
_entity.type
_entity.pdbx_description
1 polymer ?
#
loop_
_entity_poly.entity_id
_entity_poly.type
_entity_poly.pdbx_seq_one_letter_code
_entity_poly.pdbx_strand_id
1 'polypeptide(L)'
;MSYDIVSASLNAQDKSGRIEVRSGAETKTIVVSRRALLSIASPPRATEDRLLQHIDAFCEIATSRFGSQEMSGGTVLITANDVWQWRHAWQSSDVAAEAHATPRLVLV
;
A
#
# COMPACT_ATOMS: atom_id res chain seq x y z
N MET A 1 -12.47 2.96 -5.59
CA MET A 1 -12.13 4.28 -6.19
C MET A 1 -11.21 4.02 -7.37
N SER A 2 -11.48 4.61 -8.53
CA SER A 2 -10.59 4.50 -9.70
C SER A 2 -9.60 5.66 -9.66
N TYR A 3 -8.32 5.36 -9.77
CA TYR A 3 -7.24 6.33 -9.88
C TYR A 3 -6.31 5.91 -11.02
N ASP A 4 -5.72 6.91 -11.69
CA ASP A 4 -4.70 6.68 -12.72
C ASP A 4 -3.33 7.05 -12.15
N ILE A 5 -2.35 6.18 -12.30
CA ILE A 5 -0.96 6.49 -11.94
C ILE A 5 -0.38 7.38 -13.04
N VAL A 6 0.00 8.61 -12.67
CA VAL A 6 0.57 9.60 -13.58
C VAL A 6 2.09 9.44 -13.66
N SER A 7 2.73 9.30 -12.50
CA SER A 7 4.18 9.14 -12.40
C SER A 7 4.57 8.41 -11.13
N ALA A 8 5.71 7.73 -11.17
CA ALA A 8 6.34 7.16 -9.98
C ALA A 8 7.86 7.29 -10.12
N SER A 9 8.52 7.80 -9.08
CA SER A 9 9.97 7.99 -9.09
C SER A 9 10.55 7.86 -7.69
N LEU A 10 11.83 7.47 -7.61
CA LEU A 10 12.56 7.45 -6.35
C LEU A 10 13.38 8.75 -6.18
N ASN A 11 13.20 9.43 -5.05
CA ASN A 11 14.13 10.47 -4.65
C ASN A 11 15.45 9.84 -4.17
N ALA A 12 16.54 10.16 -4.87
CA ALA A 12 17.83 9.54 -4.64
C ALA A 12 18.49 9.94 -3.31
N GLN A 13 18.17 11.12 -2.76
CA GLN A 13 18.78 11.67 -1.54
C GLN A 13 18.22 11.01 -0.28
N ASP A 14 16.90 10.99 -0.14
CA ASP A 14 16.21 10.43 1.04
C ASP A 14 15.83 8.95 0.86
N LYS A 15 15.97 8.41 -0.37
CA LYS A 15 15.50 7.08 -0.77
C LYS A 15 14.01 6.89 -0.52
N SER A 16 13.21 7.95 -0.69
CA SER A 16 11.76 7.90 -0.65
C SER A 16 11.19 7.71 -2.06
N GLY A 17 10.03 7.08 -2.16
CA GLY A 17 9.26 7.01 -3.38
C GLY A 17 8.26 8.15 -3.46
N ARG A 18 8.03 8.69 -4.64
CA ARG A 18 6.95 9.63 -4.94
C ARG A 18 6.10 9.02 -6.04
N ILE A 19 4.80 8.88 -5.78
CA ILE A 19 3.81 8.39 -6.74
C ILE A 19 2.77 9.49 -6.91
N GLU A 20 2.52 9.92 -8.13
CA GLU A 20 1.46 10.86 -8.44
C GLU A 20 0.28 10.10 -9.02
N VAL A 21 -0.87 10.26 -8.40
CA VAL A 21 -2.11 9.61 -8.80
C VAL A 21 -3.15 10.66 -9.15
N ARG A 22 -3.91 10.43 -10.21
CA ARG A 22 -5.04 11.27 -10.60
C ARG A 22 -6.33 10.59 -10.17
N SER A 23 -7.17 11.33 -9.44
CA SER A 23 -8.50 10.90 -9.02
C SER A 23 -9.50 11.97 -9.45
N GLY A 24 -10.17 11.76 -10.57
CA GLY A 24 -11.03 12.78 -11.18
C GLY A 24 -10.22 14.00 -11.63
N ALA A 25 -10.60 15.19 -11.19
CA ALA A 25 -9.91 16.44 -11.53
C ALA A 25 -8.68 16.73 -10.64
N GLU A 26 -8.48 15.94 -9.57
CA GLU A 26 -7.42 16.19 -8.60
C GLU A 26 -6.22 15.27 -8.82
N THR A 27 -5.02 15.85 -8.76
CA THR A 27 -3.78 15.09 -8.63
C THR A 27 -3.37 15.04 -7.17
N LYS A 28 -3.11 13.83 -6.69
CA LYS A 28 -2.70 13.54 -5.33
C LYS A 28 -1.30 12.95 -5.36
N THR A 29 -0.50 13.30 -4.35
CA THR A 29 0.85 12.78 -4.20
C THR A 29 0.86 11.73 -3.08
N ILE A 30 1.42 10.57 -3.35
CA ILE A 30 1.75 9.56 -2.34
C ILE A 30 3.27 9.60 -2.16
N VAL A 31 3.71 9.90 -0.95
CA VAL A 31 5.12 9.85 -0.54
C VAL A 31 5.34 8.56 0.23
N VAL A 32 6.18 7.68 -0.28
CA VAL A 32 6.56 6.42 0.34
C VAL A 32 7.89 6.61 1.05
N SER A 33 7.90 6.56 2.37
CA SER A 33 9.15 6.69 3.13
C SER A 33 10.14 5.58 2.77
N ARG A 34 11.44 5.85 2.93
CA ARG A 34 12.51 4.84 2.79
C ARG A 34 12.21 3.58 3.61
N ARG A 35 11.71 3.75 4.84
CA ARG A 35 11.41 2.61 5.72
C ARG A 35 10.25 1.77 5.19
N ALA A 36 9.23 2.38 4.59
CA ALA A 36 8.14 1.65 3.95
C ALA A 36 8.66 0.77 2.78
N LEU A 37 9.54 1.30 1.94
CA LEU A 37 10.19 0.53 0.86
C LEU A 37 11.01 -0.66 1.39
N LEU A 38 11.72 -0.48 2.50
CA LEU A 38 12.47 -1.57 3.12
C LEU A 38 11.56 -2.64 3.74
N SER A 39 10.37 -2.26 4.21
CA SER A 39 9.45 -3.15 4.94
C SER A 39 8.45 -3.91 4.05
N ILE A 40 8.25 -3.49 2.80
CA ILE A 40 7.25 -4.10 1.92
C ILE A 40 7.61 -5.54 1.53
N ALA A 41 8.90 -5.85 1.33
CA ALA A 41 9.37 -7.14 0.86
C ALA A 41 10.79 -7.49 1.35
N SER A 42 11.10 -8.78 1.35
CA SER A 42 12.44 -9.31 1.65
C SER A 42 13.16 -9.71 0.35
N PRO A 43 14.49 -9.48 0.21
CA PRO A 43 15.37 -8.75 1.13
C PRO A 43 15.05 -7.25 1.16
N PRO A 44 15.39 -6.48 2.22
CA PRO A 44 15.02 -5.07 2.32
C PRO A 44 15.82 -4.22 1.32
N ARG A 45 15.13 -3.58 0.36
CA ARG A 45 15.72 -2.68 -0.65
C ARG A 45 14.96 -1.35 -0.68
N ALA A 46 15.64 -0.27 -1.03
CA ALA A 46 15.03 1.05 -1.23
C ALA A 46 15.48 1.56 -2.61
N THR A 47 14.95 0.92 -3.65
CA THR A 47 15.26 1.16 -5.06
C THR A 47 13.99 1.52 -5.82
N GLU A 48 14.15 2.17 -6.97
CA GLU A 48 13.04 2.53 -7.84
C GLU A 48 12.31 1.30 -8.38
N ASP A 49 13.07 0.27 -8.80
CA ASP A 49 12.51 -1.04 -9.18
C ASP A 49 11.56 -1.61 -8.11
N ARG A 50 11.91 -1.48 -6.82
CA ARG A 50 11.05 -1.94 -5.74
C ARG A 50 9.78 -1.11 -5.59
N LEU A 51 9.90 0.21 -5.74
CA LEU A 51 8.75 1.12 -5.74
C LEU A 51 7.77 0.73 -6.85
N LEU A 52 8.26 0.54 -8.07
CA LEU A 52 7.45 0.19 -9.23
C LEU A 52 6.82 -1.20 -9.10
N GLN A 53 7.56 -2.20 -8.61
CA GLN A 53 7.04 -3.55 -8.37
C GLN A 53 5.89 -3.60 -7.36
N HIS A 54 5.83 -2.67 -6.42
CA HIS A 54 4.83 -2.66 -5.33
C HIS A 54 3.95 -1.41 -5.38
N ILE A 55 3.83 -0.79 -6.55
CA ILE A 55 3.11 0.47 -6.72
C ILE A 55 1.63 0.33 -6.33
N ASP A 56 1.01 -0.79 -6.71
CA ASP A 56 -0.40 -1.08 -6.40
C ASP A 56 -0.62 -1.23 -4.90
N ALA A 57 0.30 -1.91 -4.20
CA ALA A 57 0.22 -2.06 -2.74
C ALA A 57 0.31 -0.70 -2.03
N PHE A 58 1.21 0.19 -2.47
CA PHE A 58 1.29 1.53 -1.91
C PHE A 58 0.04 2.37 -2.21
N CYS A 59 -0.51 2.26 -3.43
CA CYS A 59 -1.75 2.95 -3.78
C CYS A 59 -2.95 2.42 -3.00
N GLU A 60 -3.01 1.12 -2.72
CA GLU A 60 -4.04 0.52 -1.88
C GLU A 60 -3.93 1.01 -0.42
N ILE A 61 -2.73 1.01 0.15
CA ILE A 61 -2.48 1.57 1.49
C ILE A 61 -2.95 3.03 1.54
N ALA A 62 -2.58 3.85 0.55
CA ALA A 62 -3.07 5.23 0.45
C ALA A 62 -4.60 5.29 0.33
N THR A 63 -5.21 4.37 -0.40
CA THR A 63 -6.67 4.32 -0.60
C THR A 63 -7.44 4.00 0.67
N SER A 64 -6.93 3.08 1.50
CA SER A 64 -7.49 2.83 2.82
C SER A 64 -7.47 4.08 3.72
N ARG A 65 -6.51 4.99 3.51
CA ARG A 65 -6.37 6.24 4.26
C ARG A 65 -7.24 7.37 3.70
N PHE A 66 -7.55 7.38 2.40
CA PHE A 66 -8.37 8.43 1.76
C PHE A 66 -9.77 8.55 2.36
N GLY A 67 -10.34 7.47 2.93
CA GLY A 67 -11.66 7.49 3.54
C GLY A 67 -11.70 8.02 4.98
N SER A 68 -10.55 8.09 5.67
CA SER A 68 -10.51 8.33 7.13
C SER A 68 -9.88 9.66 7.52
N GLN A 69 -9.19 10.36 6.61
CA GLN A 69 -8.51 11.60 6.96
C GLN A 69 -8.66 12.60 5.82
N GLU A 70 -9.37 13.69 6.11
CA GLU A 70 -9.35 14.94 5.33
C GLU A 70 -7.90 15.23 4.95
N MET A 71 -7.63 15.04 3.67
CA MET A 71 -6.29 15.10 3.12
C MET A 71 -5.91 16.56 2.94
N SER A 72 -5.59 17.22 4.05
CA SER A 72 -5.13 18.60 4.04
C SER A 72 -3.82 18.67 3.24
N GLY A 73 -3.91 19.17 2.00
CA GLY A 73 -2.76 19.40 1.12
C GLY A 73 -2.48 18.34 0.04
N GLY A 74 -3.40 17.43 -0.27
CA GLY A 74 -3.29 16.55 -1.44
C GLY A 74 -2.12 15.55 -1.41
N THR A 75 -1.47 15.39 -0.26
CA THR A 75 -0.29 14.51 -0.09
C THR A 75 -0.55 13.49 1.02
N VAL A 76 -0.23 12.22 0.75
CA VAL A 76 -0.31 11.11 1.70
C VAL A 76 1.09 10.56 1.96
N LEU A 77 1.50 10.49 3.22
CA LEU A 77 2.75 9.85 3.63
C LEU A 77 2.49 8.39 4.02
N ILE A 78 3.19 7.46 3.38
CA ILE A 78 3.22 6.04 3.73
C ILE A 78 4.49 5.72 4.51
N THR A 79 4.30 5.23 5.72
CA THR A 79 5.35 4.80 6.64
C THR A 79 5.46 3.28 6.70
N ALA A 80 6.55 2.78 7.31
CA ALA A 80 6.69 1.35 7.57
C ALA A 80 5.57 0.80 8.46
N ASN A 81 4.99 1.63 9.34
CA ASN A 81 3.87 1.21 10.18
C ASN A 81 2.62 0.94 9.33
N ASP A 82 2.35 1.78 8.32
CA ASP A 82 1.22 1.58 7.41
C ASP A 82 1.37 0.28 6.61
N VAL A 83 2.60 0.01 6.12
CA VAL A 83 2.92 -1.26 5.45
C VAL A 83 2.71 -2.45 6.38
N TRP A 84 3.14 -2.34 7.65
CA TRP A 84 2.96 -3.41 8.63
C TRP A 84 1.48 -3.65 8.92
N GLN A 85 0.70 -2.60 9.18
CA GLN A 85 -0.73 -2.69 9.42
C GLN A 85 -1.49 -3.31 8.23
N TRP A 86 -1.17 -2.89 7.01
CA TRP A 86 -1.73 -3.46 5.78
C TRP A 86 -1.45 -4.97 5.72
N ARG A 87 -0.20 -5.41 5.87
CA ARG A 87 0.16 -6.84 5.87
C ARG A 87 -0.56 -7.67 6.92
N HIS A 88 -0.86 -7.10 8.09
CA HIS A 88 -1.59 -7.78 9.17
C HIS A 88 -3.10 -7.82 8.94
N ALA A 89 -3.67 -6.79 8.31
CA ALA A 89 -5.08 -6.77 7.93
C ALA A 89 -5.40 -7.93 6.98
N TRP A 90 -4.54 -8.19 5.98
CA TRP A 90 -4.69 -9.34 5.07
C TRP A 90 -4.62 -10.68 5.78
N GLN A 91 -3.67 -10.86 6.70
CA GLN A 91 -3.54 -12.10 7.47
C GLN A 91 -4.77 -12.37 8.34
N SER A 92 -5.39 -11.32 8.89
CA SER A 92 -6.62 -11.46 9.69
C SER A 92 -7.84 -11.79 8.82
N SER A 93 -7.87 -11.34 7.57
CA SER A 93 -8.92 -11.68 6.60
C SER A 93 -8.79 -13.11 6.06
N ASP A 94 -7.57 -13.62 5.86
CA ASP A 94 -7.31 -15.01 5.45
C ASP A 94 -7.73 -16.02 6.52
N VAL A 95 -7.40 -15.74 7.79
CA VAL A 95 -7.79 -16.60 8.93
C VAL A 95 -9.32 -16.65 9.11
N ALA A 96 -10.02 -15.56 8.81
CA ALA A 96 -11.48 -15.54 8.82
C ALA A 96 -12.12 -16.32 7.65
N ALA A 97 -11.46 -16.36 6.49
CA ALA A 97 -11.92 -17.13 5.33
C ALA A 97 -11.69 -18.64 5.50
N GLU A 98 -10.57 -19.05 6.11
CA GLU A 98 -10.29 -20.46 6.40
C GLU A 98 -11.19 -21.06 7.48
N ALA A 99 -11.65 -20.25 8.45
CA ALA A 99 -12.57 -20.72 9.50
C ALA A 99 -13.97 -21.13 8.99
N HIS A 100 -14.35 -20.71 7.78
CA HIS A 100 -15.62 -21.08 7.14
C HIS A 100 -15.55 -22.34 6.25
N ALA A 101 -14.36 -22.89 6.00
CA ALA A 101 -14.20 -24.13 5.25
C ALA A 101 -14.24 -25.35 6.20
N THR A 102 -15.37 -25.57 6.86
CA THR A 102 -15.61 -26.84 7.58
C THR A 102 -15.84 -27.96 6.55
N PRO A 103 -15.03 -29.02 6.49
CA PRO A 103 -15.43 -30.20 5.74
C PRO A 103 -16.60 -30.84 6.47
N ARG A 104 -17.78 -30.82 5.85
CA ARG A 104 -18.92 -31.65 6.27
C ARG A 104 -18.48 -33.12 6.15
N LEU A 105 -18.08 -33.70 7.28
CA LEU A 105 -17.97 -35.14 7.43
C LEU A 105 -19.38 -35.71 7.26
N VAL A 106 -19.64 -36.32 6.10
CA VAL A 106 -20.81 -37.16 5.89
C VAL A 106 -20.51 -38.49 6.59
N LEU A 107 -21.25 -38.74 7.67
CA LEU A 107 -21.26 -40.02 8.36
C LEU A 107 -21.99 -41.04 7.47
N VAL A 108 -21.31 -42.12 7.07
CA VAL A 108 -21.92 -43.33 6.46
C VAL A 108 -21.66 -44.49 7.41
#